data_AF-A0A5C8FWL7-F1
#
_entry.id   AF-A0A5C8FWL7-F1
#
_cell.length_a   1.000
_cell.length_b   1.000
_cell.length_c   1.000
_cell.angle_alpha   90.00
_cell.angle_beta   90.00
_cell.angle_gamma   90.00
#
_symmetry.space_group_name_H-M   'P 1'
#
loop_
_entity.id
_entity.type
_entity.pdbx_description
1 polymer ?
#
loop_
_entity_poly.entity_id
_entity_poly.type
_entity_poly.pdbx_seq_one_letter_code
_entity_poly.pdbx_strand_id
1 'polypeptide(L)'
;MKKNKLYFISFIFIKIILLILFSCKNNNLQKGILYSKSSSDLNFEASKEKAINQIYFYIANQTANLINRNDYNIIAFALKDDNLIDFEKSAIIKEYKKDDKFFTEIKINDEKLYKNVVESLEKMKKEGFIDSKIRANASIEISENAKLNAYTRQILTQNALGRAYESLYKILIESGIDANKSSELTNKAYIIEESYSSNDYNVVIETEIN
;
A
#
# COMPACT_ATOMS: atom_id res chain seq x y z
N MET A 1 -15.97 -56.07 -19.72
CA MET A 1 -15.57 -54.93 -18.85
C MET A 1 -14.69 -53.89 -19.56
N LYS A 2 -15.06 -53.37 -20.75
CA LYS A 2 -14.23 -52.38 -21.49
C LYS A 2 -14.67 -50.91 -21.30
N LYS A 3 -15.87 -50.65 -20.77
CA LYS A 3 -16.41 -49.28 -20.63
C LYS A 3 -15.72 -48.47 -19.52
N ASN A 4 -15.22 -49.08 -18.44
CA ASN A 4 -14.62 -48.33 -17.32
C ASN A 4 -13.22 -47.76 -17.59
N LYS A 5 -12.45 -48.32 -18.54
CA LYS A 5 -11.11 -47.81 -18.87
C LYS A 5 -11.16 -46.43 -19.55
N LEU A 6 -12.17 -46.17 -20.37
CA LEU A 6 -12.30 -44.90 -21.09
C LEU A 6 -12.64 -43.74 -20.13
N TYR A 7 -13.51 -43.98 -19.15
CA TYR A 7 -13.84 -43.00 -18.11
C TYR A 7 -12.64 -42.70 -17.20
N PHE A 8 -11.82 -43.70 -16.89
CA PHE A 8 -10.64 -43.51 -16.06
C PHE A 8 -9.57 -42.65 -16.77
N ILE A 9 -9.35 -42.88 -18.06
CA ILE A 9 -8.43 -42.09 -18.88
C ILE A 9 -8.95 -40.66 -19.07
N SER A 10 -10.25 -40.49 -19.34
CA SER A 10 -10.92 -39.20 -19.42
C SER A 10 -10.79 -38.39 -18.11
N PHE A 11 -11.01 -39.03 -16.96
CA PHE A 11 -10.92 -38.39 -15.65
C PHE A 11 -9.49 -37.93 -15.30
N ILE A 12 -8.48 -38.73 -15.65
CA ILE A 12 -7.07 -38.36 -15.50
C ILE A 12 -6.72 -37.19 -16.41
N PHE A 13 -7.18 -37.20 -17.67
CA PHE A 13 -6.94 -36.13 -18.62
C PHE A 13 -7.57 -34.79 -18.17
N ILE A 14 -8.80 -34.83 -17.64
CA ILE A 14 -9.48 -33.65 -17.09
C ILE A 14 -8.72 -33.10 -15.90
N LYS A 15 -8.22 -33.95 -14.98
CA LYS A 15 -7.39 -33.50 -13.85
C LYS A 15 -6.07 -32.88 -14.30
N ILE A 16 -5.41 -33.46 -15.30
CA ILE A 16 -4.15 -32.91 -15.84
C ILE A 16 -4.41 -31.56 -16.52
N ILE A 17 -5.48 -31.43 -17.30
CA ILE A 17 -5.88 -30.15 -17.92
C ILE A 17 -6.22 -29.10 -16.87
N LEU A 18 -6.96 -29.46 -15.80
CA LEU A 18 -7.21 -28.56 -14.67
C LEU A 18 -5.89 -28.13 -14.01
N LEU A 19 -4.95 -29.06 -13.77
CA LEU A 19 -3.66 -28.77 -13.15
C LEU A 19 -2.81 -27.82 -14.02
N ILE A 20 -2.84 -27.99 -15.33
CA ILE A 20 -2.14 -27.13 -16.30
C ILE A 20 -2.80 -25.75 -16.35
N LEU A 21 -4.14 -25.66 -16.31
CA LEU A 21 -4.87 -24.38 -16.25
C LEU A 21 -4.59 -23.61 -14.94
N PHE A 22 -4.40 -24.30 -13.81
CA PHE A 22 -3.96 -23.67 -12.56
C PHE A 22 -2.49 -23.24 -12.62
N SER A 23 -1.59 -24.05 -13.19
CA SER A 23 -0.15 -23.74 -13.27
C SER A 23 0.18 -22.61 -14.26
N CYS A 24 -0.61 -22.46 -15.34
CA CYS A 24 -0.53 -21.32 -16.26
C CYS A 24 -1.16 -20.03 -15.72
N LYS A 25 -1.99 -20.11 -14.67
CA LYS A 25 -2.60 -18.94 -14.02
C LYS A 25 -1.74 -18.31 -12.93
N ASN A 26 -0.72 -19.01 -12.44
CA ASN A 26 0.11 -18.46 -11.37
C ASN A 26 0.97 -17.33 -11.93
N ASN A 27 0.61 -16.10 -11.54
CA ASN A 27 1.34 -14.91 -11.91
C ASN A 27 2.79 -14.97 -11.38
N ASN A 28 3.66 -14.15 -11.95
CA ASN A 28 5.07 -14.11 -11.58
C ASN A 28 5.30 -13.85 -10.09
N LEU A 29 4.36 -13.16 -9.42
CA LEU A 29 4.40 -12.93 -7.98
C LEU A 29 4.20 -14.23 -7.17
N GLN A 30 3.22 -15.06 -7.52
CA GLN A 30 3.00 -16.36 -6.86
C GLN A 30 4.16 -17.34 -7.07
N LYS A 31 4.90 -17.17 -8.17
CA LYS A 31 6.13 -17.92 -8.44
C LYS A 31 7.34 -17.34 -7.72
N GLY A 32 7.22 -16.17 -7.09
CA GLY A 32 8.32 -15.49 -6.42
C GLY A 32 9.32 -14.80 -7.36
N ILE A 33 9.02 -14.75 -8.66
CA ILE A 33 9.96 -14.29 -9.69
C ILE A 33 9.56 -12.88 -10.12
N LEU A 34 10.31 -11.86 -9.72
CA LEU A 34 10.05 -10.48 -10.13
C LEU A 34 11.20 -9.90 -10.95
N TYR A 35 10.87 -8.98 -11.85
CA TYR A 35 11.82 -8.25 -12.67
C TYR A 35 11.39 -6.81 -12.86
N SER A 36 12.32 -5.88 -12.70
CA SER A 36 12.14 -4.49 -13.12
C SER A 36 13.38 -3.94 -13.79
N LYS A 37 13.16 -2.91 -14.61
CA LYS A 37 14.20 -2.17 -15.31
C LYS A 37 13.80 -0.71 -15.38
N SER A 38 14.65 0.16 -14.87
CA SER A 38 14.41 1.61 -14.86
C SER A 38 15.64 2.40 -15.25
N SER A 39 15.42 3.63 -15.68
CA SER A 39 16.47 4.59 -16.02
C SER A 39 16.31 5.92 -15.31
N SER A 40 17.44 6.60 -15.09
CA SER A 40 17.50 7.96 -14.59
C SER A 40 18.57 8.75 -15.34
N ASP A 41 18.32 10.04 -15.56
CA ASP A 41 19.30 10.95 -16.12
C ASP A 41 20.24 11.52 -15.02
N LEU A 42 19.97 11.21 -13.75
CA LEU A 42 20.67 11.76 -12.58
C LEU A 42 21.87 10.91 -12.14
N ASN A 43 21.59 9.71 -11.61
CA ASN A 43 22.58 8.78 -11.06
C ASN A 43 21.98 7.37 -10.91
N PHE A 44 22.81 6.39 -10.53
CA PHE A 44 22.40 5.00 -10.29
C PHE A 44 21.40 4.85 -9.12
N GLU A 45 21.55 5.65 -8.07
CA GLU A 45 20.64 5.60 -6.92
C GLU A 45 19.20 5.94 -7.34
N ALA A 46 19.03 6.99 -8.14
CA ALA A 46 17.73 7.39 -8.67
C ALA A 46 17.14 6.35 -9.65
N SER A 47 17.97 5.64 -10.43
CA SER A 47 17.47 4.55 -11.29
C SER A 47 17.11 3.30 -10.50
N LYS A 48 17.87 2.99 -9.44
CA LYS A 48 17.62 1.88 -8.51
C LYS A 48 16.32 2.09 -7.76
N GLU A 49 16.11 3.27 -7.19
CA GLU A 49 14.88 3.64 -6.49
C GLU A 49 13.63 3.51 -7.39
N LYS A 50 13.71 3.95 -8.66
CA LYS A 50 12.62 3.74 -9.64
C LYS A 50 12.35 2.25 -9.90
N ALA A 51 13.40 1.44 -10.05
CA ALA A 51 13.28 0.01 -10.29
C ALA A 51 12.64 -0.72 -9.08
N ILE A 52 12.99 -0.31 -7.86
CA ILE A 52 12.40 -0.82 -6.61
C ILE A 52 10.91 -0.46 -6.56
N ASN A 53 10.57 0.80 -6.80
CA ASN A 53 9.18 1.26 -6.78
C ASN A 53 8.31 0.46 -7.78
N GLN A 54 8.80 0.24 -9.01
CA GLN A 54 8.09 -0.58 -10.01
C GLN A 54 7.75 -2.00 -9.51
N ILE A 55 8.64 -2.61 -8.72
CA ILE A 55 8.41 -3.93 -8.12
C ILE A 55 7.24 -3.86 -7.13
N TYR A 56 7.23 -2.88 -6.23
CA TYR A 56 6.14 -2.71 -5.27
C TYR A 56 4.80 -2.38 -5.92
N PHE A 57 4.78 -1.51 -6.93
CA PHE A 57 3.56 -1.23 -7.70
C PHE A 57 3.03 -2.48 -8.41
N TYR A 58 3.93 -3.30 -8.97
CA TYR A 58 3.52 -4.58 -9.56
C TYR A 58 2.91 -5.51 -8.51
N ILE A 59 3.55 -5.66 -7.35
CA ILE A 59 3.02 -6.49 -6.25
C ILE A 59 1.63 -6.02 -5.85
N ALA A 60 1.50 -4.72 -5.54
CA ALA A 60 0.25 -4.13 -5.10
C ALA A 60 -0.88 -4.27 -6.13
N ASN A 61 -0.61 -4.04 -7.42
CA ASN A 61 -1.58 -4.24 -8.48
C ASN A 61 -2.09 -5.69 -8.56
N GLN A 62 -1.29 -6.66 -8.14
CA GLN A 62 -1.68 -8.08 -8.13
C GLN A 62 -2.40 -8.52 -6.85
N THR A 63 -2.30 -7.76 -5.75
CA THR A 63 -2.74 -8.22 -4.43
C THR A 63 -3.66 -7.26 -3.67
N ALA A 64 -3.84 -6.01 -4.10
CA ALA A 64 -4.69 -5.03 -3.43
C ALA A 64 -6.17 -5.49 -3.32
N ASN A 65 -6.63 -6.26 -4.29
CA ASN A 65 -7.95 -6.88 -4.30
C ASN A 65 -8.16 -7.90 -3.17
N LEU A 66 -7.10 -8.50 -2.61
CA LEU A 66 -7.20 -9.42 -1.47
C LEU A 66 -7.76 -8.75 -0.20
N ILE A 67 -7.67 -7.43 -0.14
CA ILE A 67 -8.17 -6.60 0.95
C ILE A 67 -9.25 -5.61 0.49
N ASN A 68 -9.91 -5.89 -0.64
CA ASN A 68 -10.98 -5.07 -1.21
C ASN A 68 -10.56 -3.62 -1.51
N ARG A 69 -9.32 -3.38 -1.94
CA ARG A 69 -8.85 -2.06 -2.37
C ARG A 69 -8.64 -2.00 -3.86
N ASN A 70 -9.23 -0.96 -4.47
CA ASN A 70 -9.07 -0.67 -5.90
C ASN A 70 -7.90 0.28 -6.17
N ASP A 71 -7.47 1.05 -5.16
CA ASP A 71 -6.29 1.90 -5.22
C ASP A 71 -5.06 1.13 -4.73
N TYR A 72 -4.28 0.64 -5.69
CA TYR A 72 -3.07 -0.13 -5.43
C TYR A 72 -1.84 0.74 -5.13
N ASN A 73 -1.89 2.06 -5.31
CA ASN A 73 -0.74 2.92 -5.05
C ASN A 73 -0.45 3.01 -3.55
N ILE A 74 -1.50 3.20 -2.75
CA ILE A 74 -1.42 3.20 -1.28
C ILE A 74 -0.80 1.89 -0.78
N ILE A 75 -1.21 0.77 -1.38
CA ILE A 75 -0.72 -0.56 -1.03
C ILE A 75 0.77 -0.72 -1.38
N ALA A 76 1.21 -0.18 -2.52
CA ALA A 76 2.60 -0.23 -2.93
C ALA A 76 3.52 0.49 -1.94
N PHE A 77 3.12 1.68 -1.46
CA PHE A 77 3.87 2.43 -0.47
C PHE A 77 3.88 1.74 0.89
N ALA A 78 2.74 1.25 1.37
CA ALA A 78 2.66 0.52 2.63
C ALA A 78 3.55 -0.74 2.63
N LEU A 79 3.52 -1.52 1.55
CA LEU A 79 4.37 -2.72 1.41
C LEU A 79 5.86 -2.39 1.36
N LYS A 80 6.21 -1.21 0.83
CA LYS A 80 7.58 -0.70 0.81
C LYS A 80 8.06 -0.32 2.19
N ASP A 81 7.24 0.40 2.95
CA ASP A 81 7.54 0.83 4.33
C ASP A 81 7.66 -0.37 5.29
N ASP A 82 6.88 -1.44 5.04
CA ASP A 82 6.98 -2.72 5.74
C ASP A 82 8.30 -3.47 5.45
N ASN A 83 9.16 -2.95 4.57
CA ASN A 83 10.45 -3.54 4.17
C ASN A 83 10.32 -5.01 3.75
N LEU A 84 9.25 -5.32 3.00
CA LEU A 84 8.90 -6.68 2.62
C LEU A 84 10.02 -7.43 1.86
N ILE A 85 10.87 -6.69 1.14
CA ILE A 85 11.96 -7.23 0.34
C ILE A 85 13.26 -6.56 0.78
N ASP A 86 14.20 -7.36 1.27
CA ASP A 86 15.59 -6.94 1.43
C ASP A 86 16.28 -7.00 0.06
N PHE A 87 16.27 -5.89 -0.68
CA PHE A 87 16.84 -5.83 -2.04
C PHE A 87 18.35 -6.07 -2.08
N GLU A 88 19.07 -5.86 -0.97
CA GLU A 88 20.51 -6.12 -0.90
C GLU A 88 20.81 -7.62 -0.81
N LYS A 89 19.94 -8.40 -0.15
CA LYS A 89 20.13 -9.85 0.01
C LYS A 89 19.38 -10.69 -1.02
N SER A 90 18.18 -10.28 -1.39
CA SER A 90 17.24 -11.10 -2.16
C SER A 90 17.21 -10.77 -3.64
N ALA A 91 17.88 -9.69 -4.08
CA ALA A 91 17.86 -9.26 -5.47
C ALA A 91 19.23 -9.34 -6.15
N ILE A 92 19.22 -9.71 -7.43
CA ILE A 92 20.33 -9.52 -8.34
C ILE A 92 20.14 -8.14 -8.98
N ILE A 93 21.04 -7.21 -8.66
CA ILE A 93 21.02 -5.83 -9.15
C ILE A 93 22.13 -5.66 -10.19
N LYS A 94 21.78 -5.17 -11.37
CA LYS A 94 22.73 -4.83 -12.43
C LYS A 94 22.60 -3.37 -12.80
N GLU A 95 23.71 -2.65 -12.72
CA GLU A 95 23.81 -1.23 -13.05
C GLU A 95 24.71 -1.02 -14.27
N TYR A 96 24.30 -0.14 -15.19
CA TYR A 96 25.11 0.24 -16.34
C TYR A 96 24.69 1.58 -16.92
N LYS A 97 25.63 2.27 -17.59
CA LYS A 97 25.36 3.50 -18.31
C LYS A 97 25.13 3.20 -19.80
N LYS A 98 24.11 3.81 -20.41
CA LYS A 98 23.88 3.78 -21.85
C LYS A 98 23.19 5.08 -22.29
N ASP A 99 23.59 5.65 -23.42
CA ASP A 99 22.95 6.85 -24.01
C ASP A 99 22.80 8.02 -23.00
N ASP A 100 23.85 8.28 -22.22
CA ASP A 100 23.87 9.27 -21.12
C ASP A 100 22.89 9.07 -19.97
N LYS A 101 22.26 7.88 -19.87
CA LYS A 101 21.39 7.50 -18.77
C LYS A 101 21.99 6.41 -17.91
N PHE A 102 21.62 6.44 -16.64
CA PHE A 102 21.90 5.41 -15.64
C PHE A 102 20.76 4.39 -15.66
N PHE A 103 21.07 3.11 -15.88
CA PHE A 103 20.09 2.02 -15.87
C PHE A 103 20.34 1.10 -14.68
N THR A 104 19.24 0.68 -14.05
CA THR A 104 19.25 -0.38 -13.04
C THR A 104 18.24 -1.45 -13.43
N GLU A 105 18.68 -2.71 -13.43
CA GLU A 105 17.85 -3.90 -13.58
C GLU A 105 17.86 -4.69 -12.28
N ILE A 106 16.68 -5.06 -11.79
CA ILE A 106 16.49 -5.81 -10.54
C ILE A 106 15.77 -7.11 -10.87
N LYS A 107 16.34 -8.23 -10.43
CA LYS A 107 15.73 -9.57 -10.49
C LYS A 107 15.61 -10.15 -9.10
N ILE A 108 14.43 -10.64 -8.75
CA ILE A 108 14.14 -11.32 -7.48
C ILE A 108 13.67 -12.72 -7.79
N ASN A 109 14.13 -13.69 -6.99
CA ASN A 109 13.59 -15.04 -6.97
C ASN A 109 13.41 -15.47 -5.51
N ASP A 110 12.20 -15.28 -4.98
CA ASP A 110 11.83 -15.61 -3.61
C ASP A 110 10.46 -16.28 -3.58
N GLU A 111 10.44 -17.61 -3.45
CA GLU A 111 9.21 -18.42 -3.41
C GLU A 111 8.31 -18.08 -2.21
N LYS A 112 8.85 -17.47 -1.14
CA LYS A 112 8.07 -17.06 0.03
C LYS A 112 7.44 -15.67 -0.13
N LEU A 113 7.83 -14.92 -1.16
CA LEU A 113 7.42 -13.53 -1.35
C LEU A 113 5.90 -13.38 -1.31
N TYR A 114 5.18 -14.18 -2.09
CA TYR A 114 3.71 -14.08 -2.15
C TYR A 114 3.06 -14.31 -0.77
N LYS A 115 3.55 -15.30 -0.02
CA LYS A 115 3.05 -15.57 1.34
C LYS A 115 3.31 -14.38 2.26
N ASN A 116 4.51 -13.80 2.22
CA ASN A 116 4.87 -12.63 3.03
C ASN A 116 4.00 -11.42 2.67
N VAL A 117 3.71 -11.20 1.38
CA VAL A 117 2.78 -10.14 0.93
C VAL A 117 1.41 -10.35 1.56
N VAL A 118 0.85 -11.56 1.46
CA VAL A 118 -0.48 -11.84 2.01
C VAL A 118 -0.52 -11.61 3.52
N GLU A 119 0.48 -12.09 4.26
CA GLU A 119 0.57 -11.89 5.71
C GLU A 119 0.68 -10.39 6.08
N SER A 120 1.47 -9.61 5.36
CA SER A 120 1.59 -8.16 5.54
C SER A 120 0.27 -7.44 5.23
N LEU A 121 -0.41 -7.76 4.13
CA LEU A 121 -1.70 -7.16 3.79
C LEU A 121 -2.79 -7.50 4.83
N GLU A 122 -2.83 -8.74 5.33
CA GLU A 122 -3.76 -9.12 6.40
C GLU A 122 -3.49 -8.38 7.70
N LYS A 123 -2.21 -8.18 8.04
CA LYS A 123 -1.80 -7.38 9.20
C LYS A 123 -2.26 -5.93 9.04
N MET A 124 -1.95 -5.30 7.91
CA MET A 124 -2.34 -3.92 7.62
C MET A 124 -3.86 -3.72 7.65
N LYS A 125 -4.63 -4.72 7.16
CA LYS A 125 -6.09 -4.74 7.26
C LYS A 125 -6.58 -4.82 8.71
N LYS A 126 -5.97 -5.67 9.54
CA LYS A 126 -6.31 -5.79 10.97
C LYS A 126 -5.96 -4.52 11.76
N GLU A 127 -4.88 -3.84 11.38
CA GLU A 127 -4.38 -2.63 12.04
C GLU A 127 -5.09 -1.35 11.57
N GLY A 128 -6.01 -1.45 10.60
CA GLY A 128 -6.80 -0.30 10.13
C GLY A 128 -6.06 0.66 9.19
N PHE A 129 -4.84 0.33 8.76
CA PHE A 129 -4.13 1.07 7.71
C PHE A 129 -4.84 1.02 6.35
N ILE A 130 -5.73 0.04 6.18
CA ILE A 130 -6.38 -0.28 4.92
C ILE A 130 -7.87 -0.59 5.14
N ASP A 131 -8.55 0.27 5.88
CA ASP A 131 -10.02 0.25 5.91
C ASP A 131 -10.57 1.18 4.80
N SER A 132 -11.86 1.10 4.44
CA SER A 132 -12.50 2.12 3.57
C SER A 132 -12.38 3.53 4.16
N LYS A 133 -12.03 3.59 5.44
CA LYS A 133 -11.88 4.77 6.26
C LYS A 133 -10.45 5.28 6.26
N ILE A 134 -10.27 6.55 5.87
CA ILE A 134 -9.03 7.29 6.03
C ILE A 134 -9.15 8.22 7.21
N ARG A 135 -8.15 8.18 8.08
CA ARG A 135 -8.06 9.02 9.27
C ARG A 135 -6.96 10.04 9.13
N ALA A 136 -7.20 11.22 9.67
CA ALA A 136 -6.17 12.23 9.89
C ALA A 136 -6.28 12.74 11.31
N ASN A 137 -5.14 12.96 11.95
CA ASN A 137 -5.06 13.50 13.29
C ASN A 137 -4.29 14.82 13.31
N ALA A 138 -4.60 15.65 14.29
CA ALA A 138 -3.82 16.83 14.63
C ALA A 138 -3.72 16.94 16.15
N SER A 139 -2.49 17.10 16.64
CA SER A 139 -2.23 17.42 18.04
C SER A 139 -1.72 18.85 18.17
N ILE A 140 -2.13 19.54 19.24
CA ILE A 140 -1.59 20.83 19.66
C ILE A 140 -1.06 20.65 21.09
N GLU A 141 0.23 20.91 21.25
CA GLU A 141 0.87 20.92 22.56
C GLU A 141 0.31 22.04 23.43
N ILE A 142 -0.01 21.70 24.67
CA ILE A 142 -0.51 22.57 25.72
C ILE A 142 0.48 22.51 26.87
N SER A 143 0.80 23.67 27.46
CA SER A 143 1.64 23.70 28.67
C SER A 143 0.97 22.90 29.80
N GLU A 144 1.74 22.06 30.50
CA GLU A 144 1.30 21.23 31.65
C GLU A 144 0.48 21.97 32.71
N ASN A 145 0.66 23.29 32.82
CA ASN A 145 0.01 24.15 33.82
C ASN A 145 -1.08 25.07 33.21
N ALA A 146 -1.43 24.90 31.94
CA ALA A 146 -2.34 25.80 31.25
C ALA A 146 -3.80 25.62 31.72
N LYS A 147 -4.30 26.57 32.51
CA LYS A 147 -5.73 26.70 32.79
C LYS A 147 -6.44 27.32 31.59
N LEU A 148 -6.74 26.51 30.58
CA LEU A 148 -7.46 26.96 29.39
C LEU A 148 -8.89 27.37 29.76
N ASN A 149 -9.30 28.57 29.34
CA ASN A 149 -10.70 28.98 29.45
C ASN A 149 -11.51 28.42 28.26
N ALA A 150 -12.85 28.54 28.30
CA ALA A 150 -13.72 27.99 27.25
C ALA A 150 -13.44 28.57 25.86
N TYR A 151 -13.12 29.86 25.78
CA TYR A 151 -12.79 30.54 24.52
C TYR A 151 -11.47 30.02 23.94
N THR A 152 -10.42 29.89 24.76
CA THR A 152 -9.13 29.35 24.32
C THR A 152 -9.23 27.90 23.86
N ARG A 153 -10.04 27.08 24.55
CA ARG A 153 -10.34 25.71 24.11
C ARG A 153 -10.99 25.69 22.73
N GLN A 154 -11.99 26.54 22.50
CA GLN A 154 -12.66 26.64 21.22
C GLN A 154 -11.70 26.99 20.07
N ILE A 155 -10.77 27.92 20.30
CA ILE A 155 -9.76 28.30 19.31
C ILE A 155 -8.79 27.14 19.03
N LEU A 156 -8.35 26.42 20.06
CA LEU A 156 -7.49 25.24 19.90
C LEU A 156 -8.21 24.12 19.11
N THR A 157 -9.48 23.87 19.41
CA THR A 157 -10.35 22.95 18.68
C THR A 157 -10.43 23.31 17.20
N GLN A 158 -10.72 24.56 16.87
CA GLN A 158 -10.81 25.01 15.47
C GLN A 158 -9.47 24.88 14.73
N ASN A 159 -8.36 25.21 15.39
CA ASN A 159 -7.03 25.10 14.80
C ASN A 159 -6.62 23.64 14.55
N ALA A 160 -6.87 22.74 15.50
CA ALA A 160 -6.55 21.32 15.33
C ALA A 160 -7.42 20.69 14.25
N LEU A 161 -8.72 21.03 14.22
CA LEU A 161 -9.62 20.59 13.17
C LEU A 161 -9.15 21.05 11.79
N GLY A 162 -8.82 22.34 11.63
CA GLY A 162 -8.29 22.87 10.37
C GLY A 162 -7.08 22.08 9.87
N ARG A 163 -6.10 21.81 10.75
CA ARG A 163 -4.92 21.00 10.44
C ARG A 163 -5.28 19.55 10.08
N ALA A 164 -6.22 18.94 10.80
CA ALA A 164 -6.66 17.58 10.52
C ALA A 164 -7.33 17.47 9.15
N TYR A 165 -8.17 18.44 8.76
CA TYR A 165 -8.79 18.52 7.43
C TYR A 165 -7.78 18.77 6.32
N GLU A 166 -6.81 19.67 6.51
CA GLU A 166 -5.72 19.90 5.55
C GLU A 166 -4.87 18.64 5.35
N SER A 167 -4.51 17.97 6.46
CA SER A 167 -3.78 16.71 6.44
C SER A 167 -4.56 15.62 5.71
N LEU A 168 -5.86 15.49 5.98
CA LEU A 168 -6.72 14.54 5.28
C LEU A 168 -6.76 14.82 3.78
N TYR A 169 -6.96 16.06 3.36
CA TYR A 169 -6.96 16.44 1.95
C TYR A 169 -5.63 16.09 1.27
N LYS A 170 -4.51 16.39 1.93
CA LYS A 170 -3.17 16.07 1.43
C LYS A 170 -2.97 14.56 1.27
N ILE A 171 -3.36 13.77 2.27
CA ILE A 171 -3.31 12.30 2.21
C ILE A 171 -4.12 11.77 1.02
N LEU A 172 -5.33 12.30 0.79
CA LEU A 172 -6.19 11.88 -0.33
C LEU A 172 -5.54 12.20 -1.69
N ILE A 173 -4.96 13.38 -1.86
CA ILE A 173 -4.25 13.79 -3.08
C ILE A 173 -2.99 12.94 -3.31
N GLU A 174 -2.17 12.74 -2.27
CA GLU A 174 -0.93 11.94 -2.34
C GLU A 174 -1.24 10.46 -2.59
N SER A 175 -2.42 10.01 -2.17
CA SER A 175 -2.95 8.68 -2.50
C SER A 175 -3.39 8.54 -3.96
N GLY A 176 -3.54 9.64 -4.71
CA GLY A 176 -3.94 9.63 -6.11
C GLY A 176 -5.44 9.82 -6.36
N ILE A 177 -6.20 10.24 -5.35
CA ILE A 177 -7.61 10.62 -5.51
C ILE A 177 -7.66 12.01 -6.14
N ASP A 178 -8.54 12.21 -7.13
CA ASP A 178 -8.64 13.48 -7.82
C ASP A 178 -9.03 14.63 -6.86
N ALA A 179 -8.69 15.87 -7.23
CA ALA A 179 -8.87 17.01 -6.34
C ALA A 179 -10.34 17.28 -5.96
N ASN A 180 -11.29 16.99 -6.87
CA ASN A 180 -12.70 17.19 -6.60
C ASN A 180 -13.23 16.12 -5.64
N LYS A 181 -12.86 14.86 -5.87
CA LYS A 181 -13.24 13.76 -4.98
C LYS A 181 -12.58 13.88 -3.61
N SER A 182 -11.32 14.31 -3.56
CA SER A 182 -10.61 14.59 -2.32
C SER A 182 -11.34 15.68 -1.51
N SER A 183 -11.74 16.78 -2.16
CA SER A 183 -12.52 17.84 -1.52
C SER A 183 -13.88 17.32 -1.00
N GLU A 184 -14.59 16.52 -1.80
CA GLU A 184 -15.86 15.90 -1.41
C GLU A 184 -15.70 15.02 -0.15
N LEU A 185 -14.67 14.17 -0.13
CA LEU A 185 -14.40 13.25 0.98
C LEU A 185 -13.94 13.99 2.24
N THR A 186 -13.07 15.00 2.11
CA THR A 186 -12.66 15.86 3.22
C THR A 186 -13.88 16.56 3.84
N ASN A 187 -14.81 17.07 3.01
CA ASN A 187 -16.03 17.72 3.48
C ASN A 187 -17.03 16.77 4.16
N LYS A 188 -16.96 15.46 3.87
CA LYS A 188 -17.79 14.41 4.48
C LYS A 188 -17.16 13.78 5.72
N ALA A 189 -15.93 14.15 6.07
CA ALA A 189 -15.24 13.56 7.22
C ALA A 189 -15.95 13.93 8.53
N TYR A 190 -15.91 13.03 9.50
CA TYR A 190 -16.49 13.21 10.83
C TYR A 190 -15.44 13.04 11.93
N ILE A 191 -15.64 13.72 13.05
CA ILE A 191 -14.76 13.63 14.22
C ILE A 191 -15.03 12.30 14.92
N ILE A 192 -13.99 11.51 15.16
CA ILE A 192 -14.08 10.23 15.88
C ILE A 192 -13.51 10.32 17.29
N GLU A 193 -12.59 11.26 17.51
CA GLU A 193 -11.98 11.49 18.80
C GLU A 193 -11.69 12.98 18.99
N GLU A 194 -12.03 13.47 20.17
CA GLU A 194 -11.59 14.76 20.70
C GLU A 194 -11.13 14.54 22.14
N SER A 195 -9.84 14.74 22.40
CA SER A 195 -9.25 14.46 23.72
C SER A 195 -8.33 15.57 24.20
N TYR A 196 -8.42 15.85 25.50
CA TYR A 196 -7.53 16.75 26.22
C TYR A 196 -6.68 15.90 27.17
N SER A 197 -5.37 15.90 26.98
CA SER A 197 -4.41 15.39 27.95
C SER A 197 -3.83 16.54 28.77
N SER A 198 -2.95 16.24 29.73
CA SER A 198 -2.25 17.28 30.50
C SER A 198 -1.36 18.15 29.62
N ASN A 199 -0.91 17.63 28.47
CA ASN A 199 0.15 18.24 27.66
C ASN A 199 -0.27 18.45 26.20
N ASP A 200 -1.41 17.93 25.77
CA ASP A 200 -1.83 17.94 24.37
C ASP A 200 -3.35 18.03 24.22
N TYR A 201 -3.77 18.62 23.11
CA TYR A 201 -5.13 18.49 22.59
C TYR A 201 -5.09 17.79 21.24
N ASN A 202 -5.79 16.66 21.14
CA ASN A 202 -5.81 15.81 19.97
C ASN A 202 -7.21 15.74 19.35
N VAL A 203 -7.24 15.81 18.03
CA VAL A 203 -8.46 15.60 17.23
C VAL A 203 -8.16 14.58 16.15
N VAL A 204 -9.06 13.62 15.99
CA VAL A 204 -9.01 12.64 14.91
C VAL A 204 -10.29 12.73 14.09
N ILE A 205 -10.12 12.89 12.78
CA ILE A 205 -11.22 12.88 11.81
C ILE A 205 -11.11 11.67 10.88
N GLU A 206 -12.24 11.18 10.40
CA GLU A 206 -12.36 10.00 9.55
C GLU A 206 -13.27 10.28 8.35
N THR A 207 -12.90 9.82 7.16
CA THR A 207 -13.77 9.81 5.96
C THR A 207 -13.78 8.44 5.31
N GLU A 208 -14.86 8.09 4.62
CA GLU A 208 -15.02 6.80 3.96
C GLU A 208 -14.96 6.92 2.43
N ILE A 209 -14.07 6.15 1.82
CA ILE A 209 -13.93 5.98 0.38
C ILE A 209 -14.89 4.85 -0.04
N ASN A 210 -16.05 5.25 -0.57
CA ASN A 210 -17.00 4.37 -1.26
C ASN A 210 -16.63 4.15 -2.73
#